data_AF-A0AAJ3DIH3-F1
#
_entry.id   AF-A0AAJ3DIH3-F1
#
_cell.length_a   1.000
_cell.length_b   1.000
_cell.length_c   1.000
_cell.angle_alpha   90.00
_cell.angle_beta   90.00
_cell.angle_gamma   90.00
#
_symmetry.space_group_name_H-M   'P 1'
#
loop_
_entity.id
_entity.type
_entity.pdbx_description
1 polymer ?
#
loop_
_entity_poly.entity_id
_entity_poly.type
_entity_poly.pdbx_seq_one_letter_code
_entity_poly.pdbx_strand_id
1 'polypeptide(L)'
;MRRPPPSPAEESASRRIVGAFLVSAAGAVGFAVTYGLGGDTRWEGVCLAVAFAGLAVGLAVWARRLVPVGGYVEEHEGFPSPPAEQALTAAEFAAPDSPTRRYGLLAALGLALTALGVAALFPLRSLLPWDRVRPPRAIKDTPWGPGVRLVDDTGRPLRPDDVPAETMVAVFPEGDPDAGDAPAFAVRLDPERFARPPAGGHLGGLVVWSMLCTHAGCPVRLYLKGTGRVLCPCHQSSFDLLAGARAVAGPAARPLPGLPIEVGPDGFLRATGDFTAPPGAGFWSRP
;
A
#
# COMPACT_ATOMS: atom_id res chain seq x y z
N MET A 1 62.59 -25.54 3.88
CA MET A 1 62.75 -24.38 4.77
C MET A 1 61.61 -24.38 5.78
N ARG A 2 61.88 -24.48 7.09
CA ARG A 2 60.84 -24.31 8.12
C ARG A 2 60.48 -22.82 8.20
N ARG A 3 59.19 -22.49 8.22
CA ARG A 3 58.76 -21.11 8.49
C ARG A 3 59.24 -20.70 9.88
N PRO A 4 59.68 -19.44 10.08
CA PRO A 4 60.06 -18.94 11.39
C PRO A 4 58.84 -19.00 12.33
N PRO A 5 59.06 -19.16 13.65
CA PRO A 5 57.99 -19.09 14.62
C PRO A 5 57.32 -17.71 14.58
N PRO A 6 56.02 -17.62 14.90
CA PRO A 6 55.31 -16.34 14.96
C PRO A 6 55.93 -15.44 16.04
N SER A 7 55.94 -14.15 15.79
CA SER A 7 56.32 -13.14 16.77
C SER A 7 55.29 -13.06 17.90
N PRO A 8 55.66 -12.57 19.11
CA PRO A 8 54.72 -12.37 20.20
C PRO A 8 53.51 -11.47 19.83
N ALA A 9 53.70 -10.53 18.90
CA ALA A 9 52.64 -9.68 18.38
C ALA A 9 51.66 -10.45 17.49
N GLU A 10 52.15 -11.35 16.63
CA GLU A 10 51.33 -12.22 15.78
C GLU A 10 50.57 -13.26 16.59
N GLU A 11 51.19 -13.82 17.64
CA GLU A 11 50.51 -14.71 18.60
C GLU A 11 49.37 -13.98 19.32
N SER A 12 49.62 -12.75 19.79
CA SER A 12 48.58 -11.94 20.42
C SER A 12 47.45 -11.56 19.46
N ALA A 13 47.76 -11.25 18.20
CA ALA A 13 46.75 -10.96 17.18
C ALA A 13 45.91 -12.20 16.86
N SER A 14 46.56 -13.36 16.73
CA SER A 14 45.91 -14.65 16.48
C SER A 14 44.92 -15.00 17.58
N ARG A 15 45.29 -14.84 18.86
CA ARG A 15 44.36 -15.05 19.99
C ARG A 15 43.13 -14.14 19.93
N ARG A 16 43.30 -12.87 19.56
CA ARG A 16 42.18 -11.91 19.43
C ARG A 16 41.26 -12.26 18.27
N ILE A 17 41.81 -12.70 17.14
CA ILE A 17 41.04 -13.13 15.96
C ILE A 17 40.21 -14.37 16.31
N VAL A 18 40.83 -15.38 16.91
CA VAL A 18 40.13 -16.60 17.35
C VAL A 18 39.02 -16.26 18.33
N GLY A 19 39.28 -15.41 19.33
CA GLY A 19 38.24 -14.97 20.27
C GLY A 19 37.06 -14.28 19.58
N ALA A 20 37.31 -13.40 18.61
CA ALA A 20 36.27 -12.71 17.86
C ALA A 20 35.43 -13.67 16.99
N PHE A 21 36.06 -14.67 16.37
CA PHE A 21 35.35 -15.71 15.62
C PHE A 21 34.55 -16.66 16.52
N LEU A 22 35.02 -16.95 17.74
CA LEU A 22 34.22 -17.72 18.71
C LEU A 22 33.00 -16.94 19.19
N VAL A 23 33.12 -15.62 19.43
CA VAL A 23 31.97 -14.74 19.71
C VAL A 23 31.00 -14.72 18.52
N SER A 24 31.53 -14.67 17.28
CA SER A 24 30.73 -14.74 16.07
C SER A 24 29.91 -16.04 16.01
N ALA A 25 30.56 -17.18 16.23
CA ALA A 25 29.92 -18.49 16.25
C ALA A 25 28.87 -18.61 17.37
N ALA A 26 29.16 -18.09 18.57
CA ALA A 26 28.20 -18.07 19.67
C ALA A 26 26.95 -17.23 19.34
N GLY A 27 27.11 -16.08 18.69
CA GLY A 27 25.99 -15.28 18.17
C GLY A 27 25.16 -16.03 17.14
N ALA A 28 25.81 -16.71 16.18
CA ALA A 28 25.11 -17.49 15.15
C ALA A 28 24.33 -18.69 15.74
N VAL A 29 24.92 -19.40 16.70
CA VAL A 29 24.24 -20.48 17.44
C VAL A 29 23.07 -19.93 18.25
N GLY A 30 23.25 -18.82 18.96
CA GLY A 30 22.19 -18.16 19.70
C GLY A 30 21.02 -17.76 18.80
N PHE A 31 21.29 -17.27 17.59
CA PHE A 31 20.27 -16.96 16.59
C PHE A 31 19.52 -18.23 16.17
N ALA A 32 20.23 -19.28 15.77
CA ALA A 32 19.62 -20.53 15.31
C ALA A 32 18.74 -21.19 16.38
N VAL A 33 19.19 -21.17 17.64
CA VAL A 33 18.42 -21.69 18.78
C VAL A 33 17.18 -20.84 19.05
N THR A 34 17.33 -19.51 19.11
CA THR A 34 16.21 -18.59 19.37
C THR A 34 15.15 -18.71 18.28
N TYR A 35 15.57 -18.71 17.02
CA TYR A 35 14.68 -18.86 15.87
C TYR A 35 14.00 -20.24 15.85
N GLY A 36 14.78 -21.31 16.04
CA GLY A 36 14.25 -22.68 16.03
C GLY A 36 13.26 -22.99 17.16
N LEU A 37 13.34 -22.26 18.28
CA LEU A 37 12.41 -22.37 19.41
C LEU A 37 11.25 -21.35 19.34
N GLY A 38 11.17 -20.51 18.29
CA GLY A 38 10.14 -19.48 18.15
C GLY A 38 10.26 -18.35 19.17
N GLY A 39 11.49 -17.95 19.51
CA GLY A 39 11.78 -16.89 20.47
C GLY A 39 11.42 -15.47 19.99
N ASP A 40 11.61 -14.48 20.87
CA ASP A 40 11.36 -13.06 20.56
C ASP A 40 12.37 -12.56 19.50
N THR A 41 11.87 -11.87 18.48
CA THR A 41 12.65 -11.29 17.37
C THR A 41 13.73 -10.31 17.84
N ARG A 42 13.57 -9.70 19.03
CA ARG A 42 14.61 -8.88 19.65
C ARG A 42 15.87 -9.68 19.95
N TRP A 43 15.72 -10.91 20.46
CA TRP A 43 16.85 -11.79 20.78
C TRP A 43 17.51 -12.32 19.51
N GLU A 44 16.74 -12.63 18.48
CA GLU A 44 17.27 -12.98 17.15
C GLU A 44 18.15 -11.85 16.60
N GLY A 45 17.68 -10.60 16.69
CA GLY A 45 18.42 -9.41 16.29
C GLY A 45 19.72 -9.22 17.07
N VAL A 46 19.69 -9.39 18.40
CA VAL A 46 20.89 -9.31 19.25
C VAL A 46 21.91 -10.40 18.89
N CYS A 47 21.45 -11.64 18.70
CA CYS A 47 22.32 -12.76 18.34
C CYS A 47 23.00 -12.55 16.97
N LEU A 48 22.26 -12.05 15.97
CA LEU A 48 22.85 -11.69 14.67
C LEU A 48 23.84 -10.53 14.78
N ALA A 49 23.54 -9.50 15.57
CA ALA A 49 24.44 -8.38 15.79
C ALA A 49 25.78 -8.85 16.41
N VAL A 50 25.72 -9.73 17.42
CA VAL A 50 26.91 -10.34 18.03
C VAL A 50 27.67 -11.20 17.02
N ALA A 51 26.95 -11.98 16.20
CA ALA A 51 27.55 -12.82 15.17
C ALA A 51 28.38 -11.99 14.17
N PHE A 52 27.77 -10.96 13.58
CA PHE A 52 28.43 -10.11 12.59
C PHE A 52 29.51 -9.21 13.20
N ALA A 53 29.31 -8.69 14.42
CA ALA A 53 30.32 -7.89 15.09
C ALA A 53 31.58 -8.72 15.38
N GLY A 54 31.43 -9.96 15.87
CA GLY A 54 32.55 -10.88 16.07
C GLY A 54 33.29 -11.18 14.75
N LEU A 55 32.55 -11.46 13.68
CA LEU A 55 33.12 -11.73 12.36
C LEU A 55 33.90 -10.52 11.82
N ALA A 56 33.29 -9.33 11.87
CA ALA A 56 33.89 -8.09 11.38
C ALA A 56 35.17 -7.74 12.15
N VAL A 57 35.14 -7.84 13.49
CA VAL A 57 36.32 -7.60 14.33
C VAL A 57 37.43 -8.60 14.01
N GLY A 58 37.10 -9.89 13.89
CA GLY A 58 38.07 -10.94 13.57
C GLY A 58 38.75 -10.71 12.21
N LEU A 59 37.96 -10.45 11.16
CA LEU A 59 38.47 -10.15 9.81
C LEU A 59 39.30 -8.86 9.78
N ALA A 60 38.85 -7.81 10.47
CA ALA A 60 39.57 -6.53 10.47
C ALA A 60 40.90 -6.59 11.21
N VAL A 61 41.00 -7.37 12.30
CA VAL A 61 42.26 -7.62 13.00
C VAL A 61 43.18 -8.50 12.15
N TRP A 62 42.64 -9.53 11.51
CA TRP A 62 43.40 -10.38 10.59
C TRP A 62 44.01 -9.56 9.46
N ALA A 63 43.20 -8.79 8.73
CA ALA A 63 43.62 -7.96 7.62
C ALA A 63 44.72 -6.96 8.00
N ARG A 64 44.64 -6.36 9.19
CA ARG A 64 45.60 -5.32 9.62
C ARG A 64 46.86 -5.87 10.27
N ARG A 65 46.85 -7.09 10.80
CA ARG A 65 47.94 -7.60 11.65
C ARG A 65 48.68 -8.81 11.09
N LEU A 66 48.05 -9.63 10.25
CA LEU A 66 48.68 -10.85 9.72
C LEU A 66 48.72 -10.90 8.19
N VAL A 67 47.91 -10.09 7.48
CA VAL A 67 47.99 -10.03 6.01
C VAL A 67 49.22 -9.21 5.62
N PRO A 68 50.13 -9.74 4.78
CA PRO A 68 51.27 -8.99 4.28
C PRO A 68 50.78 -7.79 3.48
N VAL A 69 51.20 -6.59 3.89
CA VAL A 69 50.95 -5.35 3.16
C VAL A 69 52.17 -5.05 2.31
N GLY A 70 51.98 -5.06 1.00
CA GLY A 70 52.97 -4.63 0.01
C GLY A 70 52.29 -3.76 -1.04
N GLY A 71 52.99 -2.75 -1.54
CA GLY A 71 52.53 -2.00 -2.70
C GLY A 71 52.72 -2.85 -3.95
N TYR A 72 51.64 -3.07 -4.70
CA TYR A 72 51.71 -3.57 -6.07
C TYR A 72 51.22 -2.44 -6.99
N VAL A 73 52.00 -2.15 -8.03
CA VAL A 73 51.60 -1.21 -9.08
C VAL A 73 51.14 -2.05 -10.25
N GLU A 74 49.85 -1.96 -10.55
CA GLU A 74 49.26 -2.54 -11.75
C GLU A 74 49.10 -1.42 -12.78
N GLU A 75 49.70 -1.58 -13.96
CA GLU A 75 49.44 -0.67 -15.07
C GLU A 75 48.03 -0.92 -15.61
N HIS A 76 47.17 0.09 -15.55
CA HIS A 76 45.83 0.02 -16.13
C HIS A 76 45.92 0.31 -17.63
N GLU A 77 45.46 -0.63 -18.46
CA GLU A 77 45.24 -0.34 -19.87
C GLU A 77 44.23 0.81 -20.01
N GLY A 78 44.46 1.70 -20.98
CA GLY A 78 43.57 2.84 -21.21
C GLY A 78 42.16 2.39 -21.58
N PHE A 79 41.16 3.20 -21.25
CA PHE A 79 39.76 2.95 -21.63
C PHE A 79 39.51 2.70 -23.13
N PRO A 80 40.21 3.33 -24.09
CA PRO A 80 40.00 3.02 -25.50
C PRO A 80 40.83 1.81 -25.93
N SER A 81 40.18 0.88 -26.65
CA SER A 81 40.89 -0.17 -27.37
C SER A 81 41.92 0.44 -28.34
N PRO A 82 43.07 -0.20 -28.57
CA PRO A 82 44.07 0.26 -29.53
C PRO A 82 43.45 0.56 -30.92
N PRO A 83 43.91 1.59 -31.64
CA PRO A 83 43.37 1.95 -32.95
C PRO A 83 43.38 0.81 -33.98
N ALA A 84 44.34 -0.11 -33.86
CA ALA A 84 44.42 -1.30 -34.69
C ALA A 84 43.23 -2.24 -34.46
N GLU A 85 42.82 -2.47 -33.21
CA GLU A 85 41.66 -3.31 -32.89
C GLU A 85 40.35 -2.65 -33.34
N GLN A 86 40.25 -1.33 -33.19
CA GLN A 86 39.11 -0.56 -33.69
C GLN A 86 39.01 -0.67 -35.22
N ALA A 87 40.12 -0.54 -35.93
CA ALA A 87 40.18 -0.65 -37.38
C ALA A 87 39.82 -2.07 -37.87
N LEU A 88 40.29 -3.11 -37.17
CA LEU A 88 39.95 -4.50 -37.48
C LEU A 88 38.45 -4.76 -37.28
N THR A 89 37.87 -4.27 -36.18
CA THR A 89 36.44 -4.41 -35.91
C THR A 89 35.59 -3.64 -36.93
N ALA A 90 35.99 -2.42 -37.27
CA ALA A 90 35.32 -1.63 -38.31
C ALA A 90 35.40 -2.30 -39.70
N ALA A 91 36.55 -2.90 -40.03
CA ALA A 91 36.72 -3.65 -41.27
C ALA A 91 35.81 -4.89 -41.33
N GLU A 92 35.64 -5.59 -40.21
CA GLU A 92 34.72 -6.74 -40.11
C GLU A 92 33.25 -6.31 -40.28
N PHE A 93 32.80 -5.25 -39.61
CA PHE A 93 31.44 -4.73 -39.79
C PHE A 93 31.15 -4.17 -41.20
N ALA A 94 32.19 -3.73 -41.91
CA ALA A 94 32.08 -3.23 -43.28
C ALA A 94 32.24 -4.33 -44.35
N ALA A 95 32.65 -5.54 -43.94
CA ALA A 95 32.82 -6.66 -44.85
C ALA A 95 31.47 -7.12 -45.42
N PRO A 96 31.40 -7.55 -46.69
CA PRO A 96 30.17 -8.04 -47.29
C PRO A 96 29.77 -9.40 -46.70
N ASP A 97 28.76 -9.42 -45.83
CA ASP A 97 28.28 -10.61 -45.12
C ASP A 97 27.69 -11.72 -46.00
N SER A 98 27.16 -11.39 -47.20
CA SER A 98 26.68 -12.41 -48.13
C SER A 98 26.61 -11.92 -49.59
N PRO A 99 26.86 -12.80 -50.58
CA PRO A 99 26.85 -12.44 -52.00
C PRO A 99 25.44 -12.28 -52.60
N THR A 100 24.36 -12.51 -51.83
CA THR A 100 22.99 -12.56 -52.36
C THR A 100 22.03 -11.70 -51.53
N ARG A 101 21.27 -10.82 -52.20
CA ARG A 101 20.25 -10.00 -51.53
C ARG A 101 18.97 -10.84 -51.31
N ARG A 102 18.70 -11.20 -50.05
CA ARG A 102 17.54 -12.03 -49.66
C ARG A 102 16.37 -11.20 -49.12
N TYR A 103 15.88 -10.24 -49.90
CA TYR A 103 14.81 -9.32 -49.48
C TYR A 103 13.55 -10.03 -48.98
N GLY A 104 13.16 -11.15 -49.59
CA GLY A 104 12.02 -11.95 -49.13
C GLY A 104 12.22 -12.55 -47.74
N LEU A 105 13.45 -12.98 -47.41
CA LEU A 105 13.77 -13.53 -46.09
C LEU A 105 13.72 -12.46 -44.99
N LEU A 106 14.27 -11.27 -45.27
CA LEU A 106 14.22 -10.14 -44.34
C LEU A 106 12.80 -9.63 -44.14
N ALA A 107 11.99 -9.58 -45.21
CA ALA A 107 10.57 -9.24 -45.11
C ALA A 107 9.79 -10.26 -44.27
N ALA A 108 10.04 -11.56 -44.46
CA ALA A 108 9.42 -12.61 -43.66
C ALA A 108 9.84 -12.54 -42.18
N LEU A 109 11.13 -12.30 -41.90
CA LEU A 109 11.62 -12.07 -40.54
C LEU A 109 10.97 -10.84 -39.90
N GLY A 110 10.89 -9.72 -40.63
CA GLY A 110 10.23 -8.51 -40.16
C GLY A 110 8.76 -8.73 -39.83
N LEU A 111 8.03 -9.47 -40.67
CA LEU A 111 6.65 -9.85 -40.42
C LEU A 111 6.52 -10.73 -39.16
N ALA A 112 7.37 -11.76 -39.02
CA ALA A 112 7.36 -12.65 -37.87
C ALA A 112 7.65 -11.91 -36.55
N LEU A 113 8.68 -11.05 -36.53
CA LEU A 113 9.03 -10.24 -35.37
C LEU A 113 7.93 -9.22 -35.03
N THR A 114 7.31 -8.61 -36.05
CA THR A 114 6.19 -7.68 -35.85
C THR A 114 4.98 -8.41 -35.26
N ALA A 115 4.61 -9.56 -35.81
CA ALA A 115 3.52 -10.38 -35.30
C ALA A 115 3.78 -10.83 -33.85
N LEU A 116 5.01 -11.25 -33.54
CA LEU A 116 5.40 -11.62 -32.19
C LEU A 116 5.37 -10.41 -31.23
N GLY A 117 5.83 -9.24 -31.69
CA GLY A 117 5.78 -7.99 -30.92
C GLY A 117 4.35 -7.56 -30.61
N VAL A 118 3.44 -7.64 -31.58
CA VAL A 118 2.01 -7.37 -31.37
C VAL A 118 1.39 -8.40 -30.41
N ALA A 119 1.73 -9.68 -30.56
CA ALA A 119 1.27 -10.73 -29.66
C ALA A 119 1.80 -10.52 -28.23
N ALA A 120 3.02 -10.01 -28.05
CA ALA A 120 3.60 -9.68 -26.76
C ALA A 120 2.88 -8.52 -26.05
N LEU A 121 2.16 -7.67 -26.77
CA LEU A 121 1.29 -6.63 -26.20
C LEU A 121 -0.08 -7.18 -25.79
N PHE A 122 -0.48 -8.37 -26.26
CA PHE A 122 -1.79 -8.95 -25.98
C PHE A 122 -2.08 -9.13 -24.47
N PRO A 123 -1.13 -9.51 -23.59
CA PRO A 123 -1.39 -9.57 -22.14
C PRO A 123 -1.84 -8.25 -21.52
N LEU A 124 -1.51 -7.08 -22.11
CA LEU A 124 -2.03 -5.78 -21.66
C LEU A 124 -3.55 -5.68 -21.80
N ARG A 125 -4.16 -6.49 -22.67
CA ARG A 125 -5.62 -6.62 -22.77
C ARG A 125 -6.25 -7.02 -21.43
N SER A 126 -5.58 -7.83 -20.63
CA SER A 126 -6.09 -8.28 -19.31
C SER A 126 -6.17 -7.15 -18.28
N LEU A 127 -5.49 -6.01 -18.51
CA LEU A 127 -5.57 -4.82 -17.66
C LEU A 127 -6.77 -3.92 -17.99
N LEU A 128 -7.44 -4.16 -19.12
CA LEU A 128 -8.55 -3.34 -19.58
C LEU A 128 -9.90 -3.95 -19.14
N PRO A 129 -10.83 -3.16 -18.59
CA PRO A 129 -12.08 -3.66 -18.02
C PRO A 129 -13.14 -3.87 -19.11
N TRP A 130 -12.94 -4.86 -19.99
CA TRP A 130 -13.86 -5.14 -21.11
C TRP A 130 -15.14 -5.87 -20.68
N ASP A 131 -15.09 -6.68 -19.62
CA ASP A 131 -16.15 -7.55 -19.10
C ASP A 131 -16.74 -7.07 -17.77
N ARG A 132 -16.06 -6.18 -17.06
CA ARG A 132 -16.55 -5.59 -15.82
C ARG A 132 -17.55 -4.48 -16.14
N VAL A 133 -18.64 -4.42 -15.36
CA VAL A 133 -19.63 -3.32 -15.37
C VAL A 133 -18.87 -2.01 -15.57
N ARG A 134 -19.26 -1.22 -16.57
CA ARG A 134 -18.57 0.03 -16.92
C ARG A 134 -18.23 0.76 -15.61
N PRO A 135 -16.94 0.99 -15.28
CA PRO A 135 -16.52 1.54 -13.99
C PRO A 135 -17.34 2.76 -13.51
N PRO A 136 -17.82 3.65 -14.41
CA PRO A 136 -18.68 4.76 -14.01
C PRO A 136 -20.06 4.42 -13.46
N ARG A 137 -20.62 3.22 -13.72
CA ARG A 137 -21.92 2.79 -13.16
C ARG A 137 -21.73 2.15 -11.78
N ALA A 138 -20.71 1.32 -11.63
CA ALA A 138 -20.39 0.64 -10.37
C ALA A 138 -20.03 1.59 -9.22
N ILE A 139 -19.66 2.85 -9.51
CA ILE A 139 -19.36 3.87 -8.49
C ILE A 139 -20.60 4.74 -8.17
N LYS A 140 -21.68 4.64 -8.96
CA LYS A 140 -22.86 5.49 -8.82
C LYS A 140 -23.94 4.86 -7.94
N ASP A 141 -24.14 3.56 -8.08
CA ASP A 141 -25.20 2.82 -7.42
C ASP A 141 -24.57 1.99 -6.31
N THR A 142 -25.07 2.12 -5.08
CA THR A 142 -24.65 1.28 -3.95
C THR A 142 -25.70 0.19 -3.68
N PRO A 143 -25.43 -0.79 -2.79
CA PRO A 143 -26.44 -1.74 -2.33
C PRO A 143 -27.60 -1.11 -1.55
N TRP A 144 -27.55 0.19 -1.23
CA TRP A 144 -28.67 0.88 -0.61
C TRP A 144 -29.83 1.05 -1.60
N GLY A 145 -31.04 0.78 -1.11
CA GLY A 145 -32.25 0.95 -1.88
C GLY A 145 -33.49 0.93 -0.97
N PRO A 146 -34.68 1.18 -1.55
CA PRO A 146 -35.92 1.18 -0.79
C PRO A 146 -36.13 -0.14 -0.04
N GLY A 147 -36.31 -0.05 1.28
CA GLY A 147 -36.59 -1.18 2.16
C GLY A 147 -35.35 -1.89 2.73
N VAL A 148 -34.14 -1.58 2.28
CA VAL A 148 -32.90 -2.18 2.81
C VAL A 148 -32.71 -1.78 4.27
N ARG A 149 -32.58 -2.74 5.20
CA ARG A 149 -32.39 -2.43 6.62
C ARG A 149 -30.99 -1.92 6.89
N LEU A 150 -30.88 -1.04 7.90
CA LEU A 150 -29.60 -0.62 8.47
C LEU A 150 -29.18 -1.64 9.53
N VAL A 151 -27.99 -2.22 9.37
CA VAL A 151 -27.40 -3.17 10.33
C VAL A 151 -26.11 -2.62 10.93
N ASP A 152 -25.75 -3.07 12.13
CA ASP A 152 -24.43 -2.82 12.71
C ASP A 152 -23.34 -3.72 12.09
N ASP A 153 -22.11 -3.62 12.59
CA ASP A 153 -20.94 -4.40 12.14
C ASP A 153 -21.07 -5.91 12.38
N THR A 154 -22.05 -6.33 13.20
CA THR A 154 -22.38 -7.74 13.44
C THR A 154 -23.53 -8.23 12.56
N GLY A 155 -24.11 -7.37 11.72
CA GLY A 155 -25.27 -7.67 10.90
C GLY A 155 -26.61 -7.58 11.64
N ARG A 156 -26.64 -7.04 12.87
CA ARG A 156 -27.88 -6.89 13.63
C ARG A 156 -28.66 -5.64 13.16
N PRO A 157 -29.95 -5.78 12.79
CA PRO A 157 -30.78 -4.64 12.41
C PRO A 157 -30.97 -3.64 13.56
N LEU A 158 -30.94 -2.35 13.22
CA LEU A 158 -31.04 -1.25 14.19
C LEU A 158 -32.45 -0.66 14.28
N ARG A 159 -32.91 -0.35 15.49
CA ARG A 159 -34.07 0.49 15.78
C ARG A 159 -33.61 1.94 16.01
N PRO A 160 -34.51 2.94 15.93
CA PRO A 160 -34.15 4.32 16.23
C PRO A 160 -33.52 4.52 17.62
N ASP A 161 -33.97 3.76 18.61
CA ASP A 161 -33.48 3.85 20.00
C ASP A 161 -32.10 3.22 20.20
N ASP A 162 -31.64 2.39 19.25
CA ASP A 162 -30.29 1.80 19.26
C ASP A 162 -29.21 2.82 18.86
N VAL A 163 -29.59 4.04 18.45
CA VAL A 163 -28.67 5.16 18.16
C VAL A 163 -28.76 6.19 19.29
N PRO A 164 -27.83 6.16 20.26
CA PRO A 164 -27.84 7.10 21.37
C PRO A 164 -27.64 8.54 20.91
N ALA A 165 -28.18 9.49 21.67
CA ALA A 165 -27.93 10.91 21.45
C ALA A 165 -26.42 11.20 21.45
N GLU A 166 -25.98 12.09 20.54
CA GLU A 166 -24.58 12.57 20.49
C GLU A 166 -23.54 11.44 20.35
N THR A 167 -23.94 10.30 19.76
CA THR A 167 -23.07 9.16 19.46
C THR A 167 -23.23 8.77 18.00
N MET A 168 -22.11 8.50 17.34
CA MET A 168 -22.06 8.00 15.98
C MET A 168 -22.04 6.47 16.00
N VAL A 169 -22.97 5.84 15.27
CA VAL A 169 -23.05 4.38 15.09
C VAL A 169 -22.78 4.07 13.62
N ALA A 170 -21.87 3.14 13.34
CA ALA A 170 -21.62 2.64 11.99
C ALA A 170 -22.82 1.82 11.52
N VAL A 171 -23.25 2.03 10.28
CA VAL A 171 -24.37 1.29 9.69
C VAL A 171 -24.03 0.82 8.27
N PHE A 172 -24.51 -0.37 7.93
CA PHE A 172 -24.25 -1.07 6.67
C PHE A 172 -25.57 -1.60 6.08
N PRO A 173 -25.64 -1.87 4.77
CA PRO A 173 -26.84 -2.41 4.15
C PRO A 173 -27.03 -3.89 4.50
N GLU A 174 -28.22 -4.27 4.94
CA GLU A 174 -28.59 -5.67 5.15
C GLU A 174 -28.42 -6.48 3.86
N GLY A 175 -27.66 -7.58 3.93
CA GLY A 175 -27.35 -8.44 2.80
C GLY A 175 -25.99 -8.20 2.15
N ASP A 176 -25.38 -7.03 2.34
CA ASP A 176 -24.05 -6.70 1.80
C ASP A 176 -23.23 -5.78 2.74
N PRO A 177 -22.94 -6.23 3.98
CA PRO A 177 -22.24 -5.39 4.97
C PRO A 177 -20.79 -5.06 4.59
N ASP A 178 -20.18 -5.85 3.71
CA ASP A 178 -18.79 -5.71 3.27
C ASP A 178 -18.64 -4.78 2.04
N ALA A 179 -19.74 -4.23 1.52
CA ALA A 179 -19.71 -3.28 0.41
C ALA A 179 -18.92 -2.01 0.78
N GLY A 180 -17.72 -1.87 0.23
CA GLY A 180 -16.76 -0.82 0.62
C GLY A 180 -17.15 0.61 0.22
N ASP A 181 -18.10 0.78 -0.68
CA ASP A 181 -18.67 2.07 -1.13
C ASP A 181 -19.96 2.46 -0.39
N ALA A 182 -20.56 1.52 0.33
CA ALA A 182 -21.81 1.68 1.07
C ALA A 182 -21.73 2.10 2.55
N PRO A 183 -20.58 2.10 3.28
CA PRO A 183 -20.62 2.33 4.71
C PRO A 183 -21.19 3.71 5.04
N ALA A 184 -22.09 3.75 6.01
CA ALA A 184 -22.74 4.96 6.50
C ALA A 184 -22.61 5.05 8.02
N PHE A 185 -23.02 6.18 8.58
CA PHE A 185 -23.17 6.31 10.01
C PHE A 185 -24.46 7.02 10.38
N ALA A 186 -25.09 6.52 11.43
CA ALA A 186 -26.23 7.12 12.07
C ALA A 186 -25.77 7.96 13.27
N VAL A 187 -26.36 9.13 13.43
CA VAL A 187 -26.17 9.96 14.62
C VAL A 187 -27.46 10.69 14.94
N ARG A 188 -27.76 10.86 16.23
CA ARG A 188 -28.91 11.62 16.68
C ARG A 188 -28.47 13.01 17.11
N LEU A 189 -28.95 14.02 16.37
CA LEU A 189 -28.71 15.44 16.60
C LEU A 189 -30.01 16.10 17.07
N ASP A 190 -29.88 17.28 17.66
CA ASP A 190 -31.01 18.13 18.02
C ASP A 190 -31.62 18.77 16.75
N PRO A 191 -32.90 18.47 16.41
CA PRO A 191 -33.57 19.03 15.24
C PRO A 191 -33.61 20.56 15.22
N GLU A 192 -33.68 21.22 16.38
CA GLU A 192 -33.79 22.67 16.46
C GLU A 192 -32.48 23.38 16.10
N ARG A 193 -31.35 22.65 16.13
CA ARG A 193 -30.02 23.18 15.84
C ARG A 193 -29.64 23.10 14.35
N PHE A 194 -30.49 22.54 13.48
CA PHE A 194 -30.19 22.45 12.06
C PHE A 194 -30.21 23.83 11.40
N ALA A 195 -29.04 24.31 10.96
CA ALA A 195 -28.93 25.52 10.15
C ALA A 195 -29.31 25.27 8.68
N ARG A 196 -29.19 24.02 8.22
CA ARG A 196 -29.65 23.57 6.90
C ARG A 196 -30.24 22.17 7.03
N PRO A 197 -31.39 21.87 6.40
CA PRO A 197 -31.94 20.53 6.39
C PRO A 197 -30.94 19.50 5.86
N PRO A 198 -30.77 18.33 6.52
CA PRO A 198 -29.99 17.23 5.99
C PRO A 198 -30.55 16.76 4.64
N ALA A 199 -29.68 16.51 3.65
CA ALA A 199 -30.11 16.15 2.30
C ALA A 199 -30.94 14.84 2.26
N GLY A 200 -30.61 13.86 3.12
CA GLY A 200 -31.37 12.61 3.28
C GLY A 200 -32.61 12.74 4.19
N GLY A 201 -32.90 13.92 4.74
CA GLY A 201 -33.92 14.09 5.77
C GLY A 201 -33.47 13.58 7.14
N HIS A 202 -34.40 13.54 8.10
CA HIS A 202 -34.16 13.06 9.46
C HIS A 202 -35.42 12.48 10.12
N LEU A 203 -35.25 11.58 11.09
CA LEU A 203 -36.33 11.01 11.92
C LEU A 203 -36.18 11.51 13.37
N GLY A 204 -36.87 12.61 13.71
CA GLY A 204 -36.73 13.21 15.05
C GLY A 204 -35.27 13.51 15.43
N GLY A 205 -34.49 14.03 14.48
CA GLY A 205 -33.07 14.35 14.67
C GLY A 205 -32.09 13.21 14.37
N LEU A 206 -32.59 11.98 14.16
CA LEU A 206 -31.78 10.88 13.64
C LEU A 206 -31.49 11.09 12.16
N VAL A 207 -30.21 11.14 11.82
CA VAL A 207 -29.68 11.43 10.49
C VAL A 207 -28.65 10.38 10.12
N VAL A 208 -28.55 10.07 8.83
CA VAL A 208 -27.59 9.11 8.30
C VAL A 208 -26.83 9.73 7.14
N TRP A 209 -25.51 9.62 7.18
CA TRP A 209 -24.61 10.08 6.10
C TRP A 209 -23.64 8.98 5.71
N SER A 210 -23.10 9.08 4.50
CA SER A 210 -21.97 8.23 4.10
C SER A 210 -20.80 8.41 5.06
N MET A 211 -20.20 7.30 5.46
CA MET A 211 -18.97 7.27 6.23
C MET A 211 -17.75 7.58 5.35
N LEU A 212 -17.89 7.67 4.04
CA LEU A 212 -16.75 7.87 3.14
C LEU A 212 -16.48 9.35 2.90
N CYS A 213 -15.28 9.80 3.29
CA CYS A 213 -14.83 11.17 3.08
C CYS A 213 -14.85 11.53 1.60
N THR A 214 -15.44 12.69 1.27
CA THR A 214 -15.57 13.16 -0.11
C THR A 214 -14.27 13.64 -0.76
N HIS A 215 -13.17 13.65 -0.02
CA HIS A 215 -11.84 13.90 -0.58
C HIS A 215 -11.30 12.64 -1.27
N ALA A 216 -10.92 11.63 -0.48
CA ALA A 216 -10.19 10.45 -0.94
C ALA A 216 -10.77 9.13 -0.42
N GLY A 217 -12.01 9.12 0.08
CA GLY A 217 -12.72 7.90 0.47
C GLY A 217 -12.39 7.33 1.85
N CYS A 218 -11.46 7.92 2.62
CA CYS A 218 -11.20 7.47 4.00
C CYS A 218 -12.47 7.50 4.88
N PRO A 219 -12.67 6.52 5.77
CA PRO A 219 -13.77 6.54 6.73
C PRO A 219 -13.72 7.76 7.67
N VAL A 220 -14.79 8.55 7.72
CA VAL A 220 -15.00 9.61 8.71
C VAL A 220 -15.57 8.98 9.97
N ARG A 221 -14.78 8.90 11.04
CA ARG A 221 -15.13 8.14 12.26
C ARG A 221 -14.94 8.88 13.57
N LEU A 222 -14.52 10.14 13.52
CA LEU A 222 -14.23 10.92 14.72
C LEU A 222 -15.33 11.95 14.94
N TYR A 223 -16.37 11.58 15.69
CA TYR A 223 -17.44 12.50 16.08
C TYR A 223 -16.99 13.40 17.23
N LEU A 224 -17.08 14.72 17.02
CA LEU A 224 -16.77 15.73 18.01
C LEU A 224 -18.03 16.06 18.82
N LYS A 225 -18.24 15.30 19.90
CA LYS A 225 -19.43 15.38 20.77
C LYS A 225 -19.80 16.82 21.14
N GLY A 226 -21.07 17.17 21.06
CA GLY A 226 -21.62 18.49 21.38
C GLY A 226 -21.47 19.54 20.27
N THR A 227 -20.49 19.38 19.36
CA THR A 227 -20.26 20.35 18.28
C THR A 227 -21.09 20.08 17.02
N GLY A 228 -21.63 18.87 16.87
CA GLY A 228 -22.30 18.46 15.63
C GLY A 228 -21.34 18.30 14.46
N ARG A 229 -20.05 18.00 14.72
CA ARG A 229 -19.02 17.83 13.68
C ARG A 229 -18.46 16.43 13.66
N VAL A 230 -18.08 15.98 12.47
CA VAL A 230 -17.30 14.74 12.27
C VAL A 230 -16.00 15.04 11.54
N LEU A 231 -14.94 14.34 11.91
CA LEU A 231 -13.59 14.51 11.38
C LEU A 231 -13.14 13.24 10.64
N CYS A 232 -12.53 13.46 9.47
CA CYS A 232 -11.76 12.47 8.75
C CYS A 232 -10.31 12.42 9.29
N PRO A 233 -9.83 11.28 9.81
CA PRO A 233 -8.50 11.20 10.41
C PRO A 233 -7.35 11.31 9.41
N CYS A 234 -7.58 11.04 8.12
CA CYS A 234 -6.51 10.98 7.12
C CYS A 234 -5.89 12.36 6.83
N HIS A 235 -6.73 13.37 6.56
CA HIS A 235 -6.28 14.71 6.17
C HIS A 235 -7.11 15.79 6.86
N GLN A 236 -7.70 15.46 8.00
CA GLN A 236 -8.40 16.38 8.89
C GLN A 236 -9.58 17.14 8.25
N SER A 237 -10.19 16.57 7.21
CA SER A 237 -11.44 17.11 6.68
C SER A 237 -12.52 17.05 7.75
N SER A 238 -13.11 18.20 8.07
CA SER A 238 -14.15 18.33 9.08
C SER A 238 -15.48 18.66 8.41
N PHE A 239 -16.55 18.00 8.84
CA PHE A 239 -17.89 18.18 8.28
C PHE A 239 -18.84 18.63 9.39
N ASP A 240 -19.61 19.68 9.11
CA ASP A 240 -20.63 20.22 10.00
C ASP A 240 -21.98 19.57 9.69
N LEU A 241 -22.39 18.65 10.55
CA LEU A 241 -23.59 17.85 10.41
C LEU A 241 -24.87 18.67 10.61
N LEU A 242 -24.81 19.76 11.39
CA LEU A 242 -25.92 20.69 11.59
C LEU A 242 -26.13 21.61 10.37
N ALA A 243 -25.13 21.72 9.50
CA ALA A 243 -25.16 22.48 8.26
C ALA A 243 -25.16 21.58 7.01
N GLY A 244 -25.87 20.44 7.06
CA GLY A 244 -26.02 19.51 5.93
C GLY A 244 -24.73 18.76 5.60
N ALA A 245 -23.95 18.40 6.60
CA ALA A 245 -22.64 17.74 6.49
C ALA A 245 -21.65 18.47 5.57
N ARG A 246 -21.72 19.81 5.50
CA ARG A 246 -20.82 20.63 4.70
C ARG A 246 -19.39 20.54 5.23
N ALA A 247 -18.42 20.41 4.34
CA ALA A 247 -17.00 20.52 4.70
C ALA A 247 -16.68 21.94 5.20
N VAL A 248 -16.06 22.03 6.38
CA VAL A 248 -15.71 23.30 7.05
C VAL A 248 -14.20 23.47 7.28
N ALA A 249 -13.42 22.39 7.16
CA ALA A 249 -11.97 22.41 7.22
C ALA A 249 -11.38 21.23 6.44
N GLY A 250 -10.08 21.30 6.13
CA GLY A 250 -9.34 20.29 5.38
C GLY A 250 -9.63 20.29 3.87
N PRO A 251 -9.12 19.31 3.12
CA PRO A 251 -9.15 19.31 1.65
C PRO A 251 -10.48 18.84 1.03
N ALA A 252 -11.42 18.28 1.80
CA ALA A 252 -12.72 17.91 1.26
C ALA A 252 -13.50 19.15 0.79
N ALA A 253 -13.92 19.16 -0.47
CA ALA A 253 -14.64 20.28 -1.08
C ALA A 253 -16.17 20.06 -1.17
N ARG A 254 -16.67 18.90 -0.73
CA ARG A 254 -18.08 18.49 -0.89
C ARG A 254 -18.69 18.01 0.42
N PRO A 255 -20.00 18.21 0.64
CA PRO A 255 -20.67 17.64 1.80
C PRO A 255 -20.71 16.10 1.73
N LEU A 256 -20.84 15.45 2.89
CA LEU A 256 -21.13 14.02 2.92
C LEU A 256 -22.53 13.76 2.35
N PRO A 257 -22.72 12.79 1.45
CA PRO A 257 -24.04 12.39 1.00
C PRO A 257 -24.90 11.87 2.14
N GLY A 258 -26.17 12.29 2.20
CA GLY A 258 -27.13 11.77 3.16
C GLY A 258 -27.75 10.47 2.66
N LEU A 259 -28.16 9.58 3.57
CA LEU A 259 -28.94 8.39 3.25
C LEU A 259 -30.37 8.61 3.78
N PRO A 260 -31.40 8.60 2.92
CA PRO A 260 -32.77 8.78 3.37
C PRO A 260 -33.28 7.52 4.05
N ILE A 261 -33.90 7.70 5.22
CA ILE A 261 -34.32 6.60 6.10
C ILE A 261 -35.76 6.73 6.58
N GLU A 262 -36.36 5.59 6.91
CA GLU A 262 -37.66 5.46 7.55
C GLU A 262 -37.65 4.39 8.66
N VAL A 263 -38.71 4.36 9.46
CA VAL A 263 -38.97 3.24 10.37
C VAL A 263 -39.93 2.28 9.66
N GLY A 264 -39.47 1.05 9.41
CA GLY A 264 -40.29 0.00 8.83
C GLY A 264 -41.42 -0.45 9.76
N PRO A 265 -42.39 -1.22 9.25
CA PRO A 265 -43.52 -1.72 10.04
C PRO A 265 -43.11 -2.67 11.18
N ASP A 266 -41.91 -3.26 11.09
CA ASP A 266 -41.28 -4.10 12.11
C ASP A 266 -40.50 -3.29 13.18
N GLY A 267 -40.46 -1.97 13.05
CA GLY A 267 -39.82 -1.04 13.96
C GLY A 267 -38.31 -0.86 13.74
N PHE A 268 -37.75 -1.41 12.67
CA PHE A 268 -36.34 -1.28 12.31
C PHE A 268 -36.12 -0.18 11.28
N LEU A 269 -34.93 0.41 11.31
CA LEU A 269 -34.49 1.44 10.36
C LEU A 269 -34.28 0.82 8.98
N ARG A 270 -34.81 1.50 7.96
CA ARG A 270 -34.65 1.12 6.54
C ARG A 270 -34.29 2.33 5.72
N ALA A 271 -33.51 2.13 4.66
CA ALA A 271 -33.29 3.14 3.64
C ALA A 271 -34.54 3.26 2.76
N THR A 272 -34.88 4.47 2.34
CA THR A 272 -35.96 4.72 1.35
C THR A 272 -35.43 4.88 -0.07
N GLY A 273 -34.10 4.89 -0.22
CA GLY A 273 -33.38 5.02 -1.48
C GLY A 273 -31.87 4.98 -1.25
N ASP A 274 -31.09 5.20 -2.30
CA ASP A 274 -29.63 5.33 -2.21
C ASP A 274 -29.22 6.70 -1.63
N PHE A 275 -27.92 6.91 -1.43
CA PHE A 275 -27.35 8.19 -1.04
C PHE A 275 -27.77 9.33 -1.98
N THR A 276 -27.92 10.53 -1.42
CA THR A 276 -28.30 11.74 -2.19
C THR A 276 -27.28 12.15 -3.25
N ALA A 277 -26.07 11.58 -3.21
CA ALA A 277 -25.03 11.72 -4.22
C ALA A 277 -24.03 10.54 -4.08
N PRO A 278 -23.22 10.24 -5.12
CA PRO A 278 -22.24 9.17 -5.02
C PRO A 278 -21.28 9.36 -3.82
N PRO A 279 -21.15 8.36 -2.94
CA PRO A 279 -20.32 8.42 -1.75
C PRO A 279 -18.83 8.41 -2.08
N GLY A 280 -18.00 8.79 -1.11
CA GLY A 280 -16.54 8.74 -1.23
C GLY A 280 -15.93 9.76 -2.22
N ALA A 281 -14.77 9.40 -2.76
CA ALA A 281 -13.92 10.29 -3.56
C ALA A 281 -14.58 10.74 -4.87
N GLY A 282 -14.14 11.88 -5.39
CA GLY A 282 -14.62 12.37 -6.69
C GLY A 282 -14.10 11.51 -7.85
N PHE A 283 -14.85 11.47 -8.94
CA PHE A 283 -14.46 10.83 -10.20
C PHE A 283 -14.89 11.68 -11.40
N TRP A 284 -14.25 11.48 -12.55
CA TRP A 284 -14.36 12.37 -13.71
C TRP A 284 -15.78 12.53 -14.27
N SER A 285 -16.62 11.49 -14.16
CA SER A 285 -18.00 11.47 -14.68
C SER A 285 -19.06 11.56 -13.59
N ARG A 286 -18.68 12.10 -12.42
CA ARG A 286 -19.61 12.38 -11.33
C ARG A 286 -20.51 13.55 -11.74
N PRO A 287 -21.84 13.43 -11.58
CA PRO A 287 -22.78 14.50 -11.93
C PRO A 287 -22.60 15.76 -11.09
#